data_AF-A0A1E4RHM9-F1
#
_entry.id   AF-A0A1E4RHM9-F1
#
_cell.length_a   1.000
_cell.length_b   1.000
_cell.length_c   1.000
_cell.angle_alpha   90.00
_cell.angle_beta   90.00
_cell.angle_gamma   90.00
#
_symmetry.space_group_name_H-M   'P 1'
#
loop_
_entity.id
_entity.type
_entity.pdbx_description
1 polymer ?
#
loop_
_entity_poly.entity_id
_entity_poly.type
_entity_poly.pdbx_seq_one_letter_code
_entity_poly.pdbx_strand_id
1 'polypeptide(L)'
;MKFSALTILTFAAAAVADLKFDLKAGASGTALDGVAIKKADSHLFAFSVGGDEGDDLSFTFKGSTLVDQDGAGARIDPDWQYLGSAQGSQSPTEGFSHKNDKVLYQGNAKWQACPVEGIGHVLIFSEEKCYEGIDIQLVMANQQEV
;
A
#
# COMPACT_ATOMS: atom_id res chain seq x y z
N MET A 1 -4.39 -54.63 -20.42
CA MET A 1 -3.56 -53.55 -19.86
C MET A 1 -4.07 -52.23 -20.42
N LYS A 2 -4.74 -51.39 -19.61
CA LYS A 2 -5.18 -50.05 -20.01
C LYS A 2 -4.38 -49.05 -19.20
N PHE A 3 -3.50 -48.30 -19.87
CA PHE A 3 -2.71 -47.24 -19.25
C PHE A 3 -3.59 -46.01 -19.03
N SER A 4 -3.73 -45.60 -17.78
CA SER A 4 -4.38 -44.36 -17.38
C SER A 4 -3.43 -43.20 -17.66
N ALA A 5 -3.82 -42.28 -18.54
CA ALA A 5 -3.05 -41.07 -18.81
C ALA A 5 -3.30 -40.05 -17.68
N LEU A 6 -2.27 -39.79 -16.88
CA LEU A 6 -2.27 -38.76 -15.85
C LEU A 6 -1.91 -37.43 -16.53
N THR A 7 -2.90 -36.58 -16.80
CA THR A 7 -2.68 -35.23 -17.32
C THR A 7 -2.28 -34.32 -16.16
N ILE A 8 -1.00 -33.96 -16.09
CA ILE A 8 -0.49 -32.97 -15.14
C ILE A 8 -0.80 -31.59 -15.71
N LEU A 9 -1.71 -30.84 -15.09
CA LEU A 9 -1.89 -29.42 -15.35
C LEU A 9 -0.75 -28.66 -14.68
N THR A 10 0.22 -28.22 -15.47
CA THR A 10 1.22 -27.24 -15.02
C THR A 10 0.56 -25.87 -14.97
N PHE A 11 0.31 -25.36 -13.77
CA PHE A 11 -0.02 -23.95 -13.60
C PHE A 11 1.27 -23.14 -13.77
N ALA A 12 1.42 -22.44 -14.89
CA ALA A 12 2.42 -21.40 -15.00
C ALA A 12 2.02 -20.27 -14.04
N ALA A 13 2.70 -20.17 -12.90
CA ALA A 13 2.65 -18.96 -12.09
C ALA A 13 3.26 -17.84 -12.96
N ALA A 14 2.41 -16.98 -13.52
CA ALA A 14 2.89 -15.77 -14.16
C ALA A 14 3.65 -14.99 -13.08
N ALA A 15 4.97 -14.86 -13.25
CA ALA A 15 5.75 -13.94 -12.44
C ALA A 15 5.12 -12.56 -12.67
N VAL A 16 4.51 -12.01 -11.63
CA VAL A 16 4.02 -10.64 -11.66
C VAL A 16 5.28 -9.80 -11.84
N ALA A 17 5.42 -9.12 -12.98
CA ALA A 17 6.53 -8.20 -13.17
C ALA A 17 6.53 -7.21 -12.00
N ASP A 18 7.72 -6.86 -11.50
CA ASP A 18 7.84 -5.84 -10.46
C ASP A 18 7.26 -4.55 -11.05
N LEU A 19 6.26 -3.97 -10.38
CA LEU A 19 5.53 -2.80 -10.86
C LEU A 19 5.84 -1.63 -9.94
N LYS A 20 6.46 -0.58 -10.49
CA LYS A 20 6.69 0.68 -9.80
C LYS A 20 5.55 1.67 -10.06
N PHE A 21 5.16 2.43 -9.05
CA PHE A 21 4.10 3.44 -9.14
C PHE A 21 4.24 4.49 -8.03
N ASP A 22 3.69 5.69 -8.28
CA ASP A 22 3.48 6.71 -7.25
C ASP A 22 2.13 6.48 -6.58
N LEU A 23 2.03 6.78 -5.29
CA LEU A 23 0.81 6.53 -4.52
C LEU A 23 0.04 7.82 -4.22
N LYS A 24 -1.26 7.80 -4.50
CA LYS A 24 -2.19 8.91 -4.24
C LYS A 24 -3.43 8.42 -3.50
N ALA A 25 -4.06 9.33 -2.76
CA ALA A 25 -5.39 9.13 -2.21
C ALA A 25 -6.46 9.38 -3.28
N GLY A 26 -7.41 8.45 -3.39
CA GLY A 26 -8.66 8.62 -4.12
C GLY A 26 -9.81 8.73 -3.13
N ALA A 27 -10.44 9.89 -3.06
CA ALA A 27 -11.45 10.23 -2.06
C ALA A 27 -12.44 11.26 -2.61
N SER A 28 -13.06 10.91 -3.75
CA SER A 28 -13.95 11.79 -4.53
C SER A 28 -14.91 12.59 -3.65
N GLY A 29 -14.90 13.91 -3.82
CA GLY A 29 -15.76 14.84 -3.07
C GLY A 29 -15.16 15.30 -1.74
N THR A 30 -13.93 14.90 -1.41
CA THR A 30 -13.18 15.41 -0.26
C THR A 30 -11.95 16.21 -0.71
N ALA A 31 -11.36 16.97 0.21
CA ALA A 31 -10.10 17.69 -0.04
C ALA A 31 -8.88 16.76 -0.22
N LEU A 32 -9.02 15.46 0.09
CA LEU A 32 -7.96 14.48 -0.04
C LEU A 32 -7.94 13.79 -1.42
N ASP A 33 -8.89 14.08 -2.30
CA ASP A 33 -8.95 13.45 -3.62
C ASP A 33 -7.75 13.88 -4.50
N GLY A 34 -7.02 12.90 -5.02
CA GLY A 34 -5.83 13.11 -5.86
C GLY A 34 -4.59 13.57 -5.10
N VAL A 35 -4.67 13.72 -3.78
CA VAL A 35 -3.54 14.15 -2.93
C VAL A 35 -2.50 13.05 -2.85
N ALA A 36 -1.22 13.41 -2.90
CA ALA A 36 -0.12 12.46 -2.78
C ALA A 36 -0.07 11.82 -1.39
N ILE A 37 0.27 10.53 -1.33
CA ILE A 37 0.73 9.92 -0.09
C ILE A 37 2.20 10.31 0.08
N LYS A 38 2.59 10.71 1.28
CA LYS A 38 3.89 11.27 1.60
C LYS A 38 4.68 10.36 2.53
N LYS A 39 6.00 10.26 2.30
CA LYS A 39 6.95 9.72 3.25
C LYS A 39 7.65 10.88 3.95
N ALA A 40 7.24 11.16 5.18
CA ALA A 40 7.79 12.23 6.00
C ALA A 40 8.85 11.67 6.98
N ASP A 41 9.99 12.36 7.07
CA ASP A 41 11.10 11.94 7.94
C ASP A 41 10.76 12.04 9.43
N SER A 42 9.89 12.97 9.81
CA SER A 42 9.44 13.12 11.20
C SER A 42 8.46 12.03 11.66
N HIS A 43 7.91 11.21 10.75
CA HIS A 43 6.86 10.23 11.04
C HIS A 43 7.13 8.85 10.39
N LEU A 44 8.33 8.30 10.52
CA LEU A 44 8.72 7.03 9.84
C LEU A 44 7.80 5.82 10.10
N PHE A 45 7.02 5.86 11.19
CA PHE A 45 6.07 4.82 11.56
C PHE A 45 4.76 4.85 10.75
N ALA A 46 4.46 5.94 10.03
CA ALA A 46 3.25 6.07 9.21
C ALA A 46 3.45 7.01 8.02
N PHE A 47 2.95 6.62 6.86
CA PHE A 47 2.85 7.53 5.71
C PHE A 47 1.75 8.57 5.94
N SER A 48 1.98 9.78 5.44
CA SER A 48 1.03 10.88 5.54
C SER A 48 0.15 10.98 4.31
N VAL A 49 -1.09 11.41 4.46
CA VAL A 49 -2.01 11.69 3.36
C VAL A 49 -1.98 13.19 3.09
N GLY A 50 -1.15 13.60 2.13
CA GLY A 50 -0.83 15.00 1.86
C GLY A 50 0.16 15.61 2.86
N GLY A 51 0.14 16.94 2.95
CA GLY A 51 1.09 17.73 3.72
C GLY A 51 2.27 18.23 2.88
N ASP A 52 3.02 19.17 3.45
CA ASP A 52 4.16 19.83 2.80
C ASP A 52 5.50 19.17 3.13
N GLU A 53 5.53 18.28 4.13
CA GLU A 53 6.73 17.57 4.53
C GLU A 53 6.94 16.29 3.71
N GLY A 54 8.21 16.01 3.42
CA GLY A 54 8.65 14.75 2.85
C GLY A 54 8.32 14.62 1.37
N ASP A 55 8.72 13.47 0.84
CA ASP A 55 8.61 13.17 -0.58
C ASP A 55 7.32 12.43 -0.89
N ASP A 56 6.83 12.60 -2.12
CA ASP A 56 5.73 11.81 -2.64
C ASP A 56 6.16 10.34 -2.68
N LEU A 57 5.35 9.49 -2.06
CA LEU A 57 5.65 8.08 -1.86
C LEU A 57 5.50 7.33 -3.19
N SER A 58 6.55 6.61 -3.56
CA SER A 58 6.50 5.63 -4.64
C SER A 58 6.80 4.25 -4.09
N PHE A 59 6.16 3.24 -4.67
CA PHE A 59 6.36 1.84 -4.31
C PHE A 59 6.74 1.03 -5.53
N THR A 60 7.43 -0.08 -5.28
CA THR A 60 7.61 -1.18 -6.22
C THR A 60 6.98 -2.44 -5.61
N PHE A 61 6.11 -3.11 -6.35
CA PHE A 61 5.65 -4.45 -6.00
C PHE A 61 6.81 -5.44 -6.09
N LYS A 62 6.99 -6.26 -5.05
CA LYS A 62 7.88 -7.42 -5.05
C LYS A 62 7.11 -8.61 -4.53
N GLY A 63 6.53 -9.38 -5.44
CA GLY A 63 5.57 -10.44 -5.10
C GLY A 63 4.34 -9.85 -4.37
N SER A 64 4.08 -10.29 -3.14
CA SER A 64 2.97 -9.81 -2.30
C SER A 64 3.38 -8.69 -1.32
N THR A 65 4.58 -8.12 -1.47
CA THR A 65 5.10 -7.03 -0.64
C THR A 65 5.25 -5.74 -1.45
N LEU A 66 5.36 -4.62 -0.76
CA LEU A 66 5.68 -3.31 -1.34
C LEU A 66 7.04 -2.84 -0.79
N VAL A 67 7.85 -2.23 -1.64
CA VAL A 67 9.13 -1.61 -1.27
C VAL A 67 9.13 -0.15 -1.69
N ASP A 68 9.38 0.76 -0.76
CA ASP A 68 9.37 2.20 -1.00
C ASP A 68 10.60 2.67 -1.82
N GLN A 69 10.63 3.96 -2.19
CA GLN A 69 11.72 4.54 -2.97
C GLN A 69 13.12 4.39 -2.37
N ASP A 70 13.24 4.15 -1.06
CA ASP A 70 14.51 4.02 -0.35
C ASP A 70 14.91 2.55 -0.14
N GLY A 71 14.09 1.62 -0.63
CA GLY A 71 14.33 0.20 -0.50
C GLY A 71 13.78 -0.41 0.80
N ALA A 72 13.07 0.36 1.64
CA ALA A 72 12.43 -0.18 2.83
C ALA A 72 11.08 -0.80 2.48
N GLY A 73 10.78 -1.97 3.06
CA GLY A 73 9.49 -2.61 2.81
C GLY A 73 8.35 -1.91 3.54
N ALA A 74 7.17 -1.84 2.94
CA ALA A 74 5.99 -1.31 3.60
C ALA A 74 5.53 -2.27 4.70
N ARG A 75 5.08 -1.72 5.82
CA ARG A 75 4.61 -2.47 6.98
C ARG A 75 3.32 -1.84 7.53
N ILE A 76 2.33 -2.68 7.73
CA ILE A 76 1.15 -2.35 8.54
C ILE A 76 1.47 -2.73 9.98
N ASP A 77 1.50 -1.73 10.86
CA ASP A 77 1.71 -1.93 12.27
C ASP A 77 0.52 -2.71 12.89
N PRO A 78 0.74 -3.80 13.64
CA PRO A 78 -0.36 -4.61 14.16
C PRO A 78 -1.15 -3.94 15.28
N ASP A 79 -0.56 -2.98 16.00
CA ASP A 79 -1.19 -2.34 17.15
C ASP A 79 -2.01 -1.12 16.71
N TRP A 80 -1.47 -0.32 15.80
CA TRP A 80 -2.06 0.95 15.35
C TRP A 80 -2.65 0.90 13.94
N GLN A 81 -2.39 -0.18 13.20
CA GLN A 81 -2.82 -0.36 11.81
C GLN A 81 -2.26 0.70 10.85
N TYR A 82 -1.23 1.43 11.27
CA TYR A 82 -0.54 2.43 10.46
C TYR A 82 0.26 1.75 9.36
N LEU A 83 0.13 2.25 8.12
CA LEU A 83 1.01 1.85 7.05
C LEU A 83 2.22 2.79 7.02
N GLY A 84 3.42 2.25 7.24
CA GLY A 84 4.69 2.98 7.21
C GLY A 84 5.82 2.15 6.61
N SER A 85 7.04 2.68 6.63
CA SER A 85 8.23 1.92 6.24
C SER A 85 8.68 1.02 7.40
N ALA A 86 9.00 -0.24 7.12
CA ALA A 86 9.57 -1.15 8.10
C ALA A 86 10.90 -0.61 8.65
N GLN A 87 11.06 -0.67 9.97
CA GLN A 87 12.22 -0.14 10.69
C GLN A 87 13.06 -1.26 11.31
N GLY A 88 14.39 -1.10 11.29
CA GLY A 88 15.31 -2.03 11.95
C GLY A 88 15.16 -3.48 11.47
N SER A 89 14.80 -4.38 12.38
CA SER A 89 14.60 -5.81 12.10
C SER A 89 13.14 -6.18 11.75
N GLN A 90 12.26 -5.19 11.56
CA GLN A 90 10.87 -5.45 11.20
C GLN A 90 10.77 -6.01 9.79
N SER A 91 9.97 -7.07 9.63
CA SER A 91 9.65 -7.60 8.31
C SER A 91 8.59 -6.75 7.59
N PRO A 92 8.69 -6.61 6.25
CA PRO A 92 7.62 -6.04 5.45
C PRO A 92 6.33 -6.84 5.59
N THR A 93 5.19 -6.17 5.42
CA THR A 93 3.89 -6.82 5.38
C THR A 93 3.68 -7.49 4.02
N GLU A 94 3.24 -8.74 4.04
CA GLU A 94 2.84 -9.51 2.85
C GLU A 94 1.32 -9.44 2.63
N GLY A 95 0.87 -9.72 1.41
CA GLY A 95 -0.55 -9.78 1.05
C GLY A 95 -1.06 -8.52 0.35
N PHE A 96 -0.15 -7.63 -0.05
CA PHE A 96 -0.47 -6.56 -0.98
C PHE A 96 -0.74 -7.14 -2.37
N SER A 97 -1.68 -6.51 -3.06
CA SER A 97 -2.02 -6.81 -4.45
C SER A 97 -2.61 -5.55 -5.09
N HIS A 98 -2.96 -5.62 -6.36
CA HIS A 98 -3.63 -4.50 -7.01
C HIS A 98 -4.75 -4.96 -7.95
N LYS A 99 -5.73 -4.08 -8.14
CA LYS A 99 -6.83 -4.25 -9.11
C LYS A 99 -7.36 -2.88 -9.54
N ASN A 100 -7.52 -2.68 -10.85
CA ASN A 100 -8.03 -1.43 -11.42
C ASN A 100 -7.32 -0.19 -10.86
N ASP A 101 -5.99 -0.19 -10.93
CA ASP A 101 -5.12 0.88 -10.43
C ASP A 101 -5.20 1.17 -8.92
N LYS A 102 -5.74 0.23 -8.13
CA LYS A 102 -5.86 0.38 -6.68
C LYS A 102 -5.04 -0.66 -5.95
N VAL A 103 -4.34 -0.23 -4.90
CA VAL A 103 -3.64 -1.10 -3.97
C VAL A 103 -4.64 -1.71 -2.99
N LEU A 104 -4.56 -3.04 -2.86
CA LEU A 104 -5.36 -3.84 -1.94
C LEU A 104 -4.42 -4.51 -0.92
N TYR A 105 -4.91 -4.69 0.30
CA TYR A 105 -4.27 -5.55 1.29
C TYR A 105 -5.22 -6.68 1.66
N GLN A 106 -4.75 -7.93 1.53
CA GLN A 106 -5.56 -9.14 1.69
C GLN A 106 -6.86 -9.10 0.87
N GLY A 107 -6.79 -8.56 -0.35
CA GLY A 107 -7.93 -8.40 -1.25
C GLY A 107 -8.91 -7.26 -0.92
N ASN A 108 -8.63 -6.46 0.11
CA ASN A 108 -9.49 -5.38 0.59
C ASN A 108 -8.90 -3.98 0.32
N ALA A 109 -9.77 -2.99 0.15
CA ALA A 109 -9.40 -1.57 -0.05
C ALA A 109 -9.84 -0.70 1.13
N LYS A 110 -9.70 -1.19 2.37
CA LYS A 110 -10.18 -0.54 3.62
C LYS A 110 -9.17 0.48 4.16
N TRP A 111 -8.76 1.40 3.29
CA TRP A 111 -7.79 2.44 3.63
C TRP A 111 -8.50 3.67 4.18
N GLN A 112 -7.89 4.30 5.18
CA GLN A 112 -8.41 5.54 5.76
C GLN A 112 -7.28 6.54 5.97
N ALA A 113 -7.62 7.81 5.79
CA ALA A 113 -6.83 8.95 6.21
C ALA A 113 -7.32 9.39 7.59
N CYS A 114 -6.49 9.20 8.62
CA CYS A 114 -6.86 9.47 10.00
C CYS A 114 -6.18 10.73 10.52
N PRO A 115 -6.94 11.72 11.03
CA PRO A 115 -6.36 12.92 11.60
C PRO A 115 -5.59 12.58 12.88
N VAL A 116 -4.37 13.10 12.98
CA VAL A 116 -3.48 13.02 14.13
C VAL A 116 -3.02 14.44 14.46
N GLU A 117 -3.24 14.84 15.71
CA GLU A 117 -2.91 16.18 16.17
C GLU A 117 -1.43 16.50 15.95
N GLY A 118 -1.16 17.64 15.30
CA GLY A 118 0.20 18.11 15.01
C GLY A 118 0.90 17.43 13.82
N ILE A 119 0.32 16.37 13.24
CA ILE A 119 0.93 15.59 12.15
C ILE A 119 0.11 15.70 10.85
N GLY A 120 -1.20 15.90 10.95
CA GLY A 120 -2.10 15.92 9.80
C GLY A 120 -2.82 14.58 9.65
N HIS A 121 -2.93 14.03 8.44
CA HIS A 121 -3.58 12.74 8.23
C HIS A 121 -2.56 11.64 8.03
N VAL A 122 -2.67 10.56 8.80
CA VAL A 122 -1.86 9.34 8.62
C VAL A 122 -2.65 8.26 7.89
N LEU A 123 -1.94 7.45 7.12
CA LEU A 123 -2.50 6.34 6.37
C LEU A 123 -2.64 5.10 7.23
N ILE A 124 -3.87 4.57 7.33
CA ILE A 124 -4.15 3.34 8.09
C ILE A 124 -4.92 2.31 7.24
N PHE A 125 -4.81 1.04 7.63
CA PHE A 125 -5.65 -0.05 7.14
C PHE A 125 -6.56 -0.56 8.26
N SER A 126 -7.84 -0.18 8.28
CA SER A 126 -8.74 -0.61 9.36
C SER A 126 -10.17 -0.78 8.87
N GLU A 127 -10.87 -1.78 9.43
CA GLU A 127 -12.32 -1.91 9.29
C GLU A 127 -13.08 -0.93 10.19
N GLU A 128 -12.48 -0.57 11.32
CA GLU A 128 -13.03 0.39 12.25
C GLU A 128 -12.61 1.79 11.84
N LYS A 129 -13.58 2.71 11.83
CA LYS A 129 -13.30 4.11 11.51
C LYS A 129 -12.57 4.79 12.66
N CYS A 130 -11.44 5.41 12.37
CA CYS A 130 -10.86 6.35 13.31
C CYS A 130 -11.77 7.58 13.45
N TYR A 131 -11.67 8.26 14.59
CA TYR A 131 -12.43 9.48 14.84
C TYR A 131 -12.10 10.53 13.77
N GLU A 132 -13.14 11.05 13.10
CA GLU A 132 -13.01 11.99 11.97
C GLU A 132 -12.19 11.47 10.76
N GLY A 133 -12.03 10.15 10.66
CA GLY A 133 -11.37 9.51 9.53
C GLY A 133 -12.12 9.65 8.20
N ILE A 134 -11.36 9.78 7.12
CA ILE A 134 -11.88 9.80 5.74
C ILE A 134 -11.51 8.49 5.07
N ASP A 135 -12.51 7.76 4.55
CA ASP A 135 -12.26 6.58 3.73
C ASP A 135 -11.59 7.00 2.42
N ILE A 136 -10.47 6.35 2.09
CA ILE A 136 -9.73 6.62 0.86
C ILE A 136 -9.46 5.33 0.09
N GLN A 137 -9.14 5.48 -1.18
CA GLN A 137 -8.54 4.44 -2.01
C GLN A 137 -7.08 4.77 -2.22
N LEU A 138 -6.21 3.76 -2.20
CA LEU A 138 -4.83 3.92 -2.60
C LEU A 138 -4.72 3.72 -4.10
N VAL A 139 -4.59 4.83 -4.83
CA VAL A 139 -4.54 4.88 -6.29
C VAL A 139 -3.10 4.89 -6.75
N MET A 140 -2.78 3.99 -7.67
CA MET A 140 -1.47 3.88 -8.33
C MET A 140 -1.43 4.85 -9.52
N ALA A 141 -0.48 5.77 -9.50
CA ALA A 141 -0.19 6.70 -10.59
C ALA A 141 1.19 6.43 -11.19
N ASN A 142 1.46 6.96 -12.38
CA ASN A 142 2.78 6.90 -13.03
C ASN A 142 3.40 5.48 -13.05
N GLN A 143 2.57 4.48 -13.36
CA GLN A 143 2.96 3.07 -13.35
C GLN A 143 4.05 2.75 -14.38
N GLN A 144 5.05 1.95 -13.97
CA GLN A 144 6.18 1.52 -14.79
C GLN A 144 6.54 0.06 -14.45
N GLU A 145 6.64 -0.80 -15.47
CA GLU A 145 7.21 -2.15 -15.30
C GLU A 145 8.72 -2.05 -15.04
N VAL A 146 9.24 -2.90 -14.16
CA VAL A 146 10.65 -2.91 -13.69
C VAL A 146 11.34 -4.23 -14.02
#